data_AF-A0A2N5G5N3-F1
#
_entry.id   AF-A0A2N5G5N3-F1
#
_cell.length_a   1.000
_cell.length_b   1.000
_cell.length_c   1.000
_cell.angle_alpha   90.00
_cell.angle_beta   90.00
_cell.angle_gamma   90.00
#
_symmetry.space_group_name_H-M   'P 1'
#
loop_
_entity.id
_entity.type
_entity.pdbx_description
1 polymer ?
#
loop_
_entity_poly.entity_id
_entity_poly.type
_entity_poly.pdbx_seq_one_letter_code
_entity_poly.pdbx_strand_id
1 'polypeptide(L)'
;MIHENYRDFYQKSLIQIGPEDLNSLKETLPISGDKITHWLIALEGEPDQKNYYQWKVAVYPADGEGSFDWSRRFYTSADFNCFHKACDFARSLEQNGKNDKLSSLNPFEQIS
;
A
#
# COMPACT_ATOMS: atom_id res chain seq x y z
N MET A 1 27.03 4.41 11.23
CA MET A 1 26.57 4.19 9.84
C MET A 1 25.26 3.43 9.94
N ILE A 2 24.13 4.10 9.69
CA ILE A 2 22.83 3.44 9.65
C ILE A 2 22.78 2.76 8.29
N HIS A 3 22.69 1.43 8.24
CA HIS A 3 22.58 0.71 6.98
C HIS A 3 21.25 1.09 6.31
N GLU A 4 21.32 1.83 5.21
CA GLU A 4 20.20 2.30 4.37
C GLU A 4 19.41 1.17 3.67
N ASN A 5 19.56 -0.09 4.11
CA ASN A 5 19.13 -1.28 3.38
C ASN A 5 18.24 -2.26 4.18
N TYR A 6 17.87 -1.96 5.43
CA TYR A 6 16.92 -2.79 6.19
C TYR A 6 15.49 -2.29 6.03
N ARG A 7 15.06 -2.09 4.78
CA ARG A 7 13.65 -1.90 4.46
C ARG A 7 13.09 -3.25 4.03
N ASP A 8 12.43 -3.91 4.95
CA ASP A 8 11.72 -5.13 4.70
C ASP A 8 10.51 -4.82 3.81
N PHE A 9 10.33 -5.57 2.71
CA PHE A 9 9.17 -5.43 1.83
C PHE A 9 8.50 -6.79 1.64
N TYR A 10 7.29 -6.92 2.17
CA TYR A 10 6.48 -8.13 2.02
C TYR A 10 5.27 -7.83 1.13
N GLN A 11 5.36 -8.28 -0.12
CA GLN A 11 4.20 -8.30 -1.01
C GLN A 11 3.16 -9.28 -0.48
N LYS A 12 1.96 -8.79 -0.21
CA LYS A 12 0.89 -9.59 0.41
C LYS A 12 -0.12 -10.07 -0.63
N SER A 13 -0.66 -9.14 -1.42
CA SER A 13 -1.82 -9.41 -2.27
C SER A 13 -1.77 -8.58 -3.54
N LEU A 14 -2.23 -9.17 -4.64
CA LEU A 14 -2.50 -8.51 -5.91
C LEU A 14 -3.99 -8.66 -6.21
N ILE A 15 -4.70 -7.54 -6.35
CA ILE A 15 -6.17 -7.51 -6.39
C ILE A 15 -6.59 -6.72 -7.62
N GLN A 16 -7.49 -7.23 -8.44
CA GLN A 16 -7.99 -6.45 -9.57
C GLN A 16 -8.70 -5.18 -9.10
N ILE A 17 -8.41 -4.04 -9.74
CA ILE A 17 -9.04 -2.75 -9.43
C ILE A 17 -10.46 -2.76 -9.98
N GLY A 18 -11.43 -2.38 -9.14
CA GLY A 18 -12.81 -2.17 -9.55
C GLY A 18 -13.02 -0.79 -10.21
N PRO A 19 -14.19 -0.57 -10.84
CA PRO A 19 -14.47 0.67 -11.56
C PRO A 19 -14.41 1.94 -10.70
N GLU A 20 -14.89 1.91 -9.45
CA GLU A 20 -14.89 3.08 -8.56
C GLU A 20 -13.47 3.44 -8.15
N ASP A 21 -12.70 2.45 -7.70
CA ASP A 21 -11.30 2.60 -7.32
C ASP A 21 -10.45 3.07 -8.50
N LEU A 22 -10.73 2.58 -9.71
CA LEU A 22 -10.04 3.01 -10.93
C LEU A 22 -10.34 4.47 -11.29
N ASN A 23 -11.58 4.91 -11.09
CA ASN A 23 -11.96 6.31 -11.34
C ASN A 23 -11.25 7.24 -10.35
N SER A 24 -11.31 6.95 -9.05
CA SER A 24 -10.60 7.74 -8.03
C SER A 24 -9.09 7.75 -8.24
N LEU A 25 -8.51 6.63 -8.67
CA LEU A 25 -7.09 6.55 -8.97
C LEU A 25 -6.70 7.49 -10.12
N LYS A 26 -7.50 7.57 -11.19
CA LYS A 26 -7.26 8.48 -12.32
C LYS A 26 -7.35 9.95 -11.93
N GLU A 27 -8.17 10.29 -10.94
CA GLU A 27 -8.27 11.65 -10.40
C GLU A 27 -7.09 11.99 -9.48
N THR A 28 -6.57 11.00 -8.75
CA THR A 28 -5.56 11.21 -7.70
C THR A 28 -4.13 11.14 -8.23
N LEU A 29 -3.86 10.26 -9.19
CA LEU A 29 -2.53 10.04 -9.74
C LEU A 29 -2.56 10.25 -11.27
N PRO A 30 -1.58 10.98 -11.84
CA PRO A 30 -1.43 11.06 -13.29
C PRO A 30 -0.93 9.71 -13.81
N ILE A 31 -1.87 8.81 -14.08
CA ILE A 31 -1.59 7.49 -14.64
C ILE A 31 -1.28 7.64 -16.13
N SER A 32 0.01 7.78 -16.46
CA SER A 32 0.46 7.63 -17.85
C SER A 32 0.69 6.15 -18.16
N GLY A 33 -0.28 5.47 -18.77
CA GLY A 33 -0.11 4.14 -19.37
C GLY A 33 -1.20 3.12 -19.05
N ASP A 34 -1.52 2.29 -20.05
CA ASP A 34 -2.62 1.32 -20.15
C ASP A 34 -2.53 0.05 -19.28
N LYS A 35 -1.66 -0.01 -18.25
CA LYS A 35 -1.40 -1.30 -17.57
C LYS A 35 -1.86 -1.38 -16.12
N ILE A 36 -2.34 -0.29 -15.54
CA ILE A 36 -2.81 -0.34 -14.16
C ILE A 36 -4.16 -1.05 -14.10
N THR A 37 -4.12 -2.26 -13.60
CA THR A 37 -5.28 -3.18 -13.56
C THR A 37 -5.45 -3.80 -12.17
N HIS A 38 -4.43 -3.73 -11.32
CA HIS A 38 -4.42 -4.34 -10.00
C HIS A 38 -3.92 -3.38 -8.92
N TRP A 39 -4.42 -3.55 -7.70
CA TRP A 39 -3.85 -3.06 -6.46
C TRP A 39 -2.84 -4.07 -5.93
N LEU A 40 -1.65 -3.59 -5.62
CA LEU A 40 -0.64 -4.32 -4.89
C LEU A 40 -0.62 -3.84 -3.44
N ILE A 41 -0.93 -4.73 -2.51
CA ILE A 41 -0.83 -4.45 -1.08
C ILE A 41 0.46 -5.06 -0.56
N ALA A 42 1.27 -4.23 0.10
CA ALA A 42 2.54 -4.64 0.68
C ALA A 42 2.70 -4.13 2.12
N LEU A 43 3.49 -4.85 2.90
CA LEU A 43 3.97 -4.40 4.20
C LEU A 43 5.41 -3.92 4.05
N GLU A 44 5.69 -2.72 4.55
CA GLU A 44 7.00 -2.12 4.57
C GLU A 44 7.48 -2.03 6.01
N GLY A 45 8.57 -2.71 6.35
CA GLY A 45 9.19 -2.68 7.67
C GLY A 45 10.44 -1.81 7.66
N GLU A 46 10.59 -0.92 8.63
CA GLU A 46 11.83 -0.15 8.82
C GLU A 46 12.17 -0.04 10.32
N PRO A 47 13.46 -0.12 10.69
CA PRO A 47 13.87 0.14 12.07
C PRO A 47 13.75 1.63 12.40
N ASP A 48 13.07 1.95 13.49
CA ASP A 48 13.05 3.29 14.08
C ASP A 48 14.41 3.63 14.74
N GLN A 49 14.63 4.89 15.14
CA GLN A 49 15.84 5.42 15.77
C GLN A 49 16.28 4.64 17.03
N LYS A 50 15.36 3.91 17.66
CA LYS A 50 15.60 3.05 18.82
C LYS A 50 15.81 1.56 18.47
N ASN A 51 15.97 1.22 17.19
CA ASN A 51 16.04 -0.15 16.66
C ASN A 51 14.79 -1.01 16.91
N TYR A 52 13.62 -0.39 17.10
CA TYR A 52 12.35 -1.11 17.08
C TYR A 52 11.80 -1.11 15.64
N TYR A 53 11.37 -2.27 15.15
CA TYR A 53 10.75 -2.37 13.83
C TYR A 53 9.37 -1.71 13.83
N GLN A 54 9.18 -0.73 12.95
CA GLN A 54 7.89 -0.18 12.58
C GLN A 54 7.45 -0.77 11.26
N TRP A 55 6.15 -0.96 11.10
CA TRP A 55 5.55 -1.56 9.92
C TRP A 55 4.49 -0.62 9.36
N LYS A 56 4.52 -0.39 8.05
CA LYS A 56 3.48 0.33 7.32
C LYS A 56 2.84 -0.62 6.32
N VAL A 57 1.57 -0.38 6.02
CA VAL A 57 0.88 -1.05 4.92
C VAL A 57 0.73 -0.04 3.80
N ALA A 58 1.25 -0.38 2.62
CA ALA A 58 1.21 0.46 1.44
C ALA A 58 0.38 -0.23 0.34
N VAL A 59 -0.37 0.59 -0.40
CA VAL A 59 -1.13 0.17 -1.58
C VAL A 59 -0.54 0.87 -2.79
N TYR A 60 -0.11 0.08 -3.76
CA TYR A 60 0.44 0.55 -5.02
C TYR A 60 -0.49 0.17 -6.16
N PRO A 61 -0.66 1.05 -7.16
CA PRO A 61 -1.24 0.65 -8.42
C PRO A 61 -0.22 -0.19 -9.20
N ALA A 62 -0.68 -1.31 -9.74
CA ALA A 62 0.12 -2.33 -10.39
C ALA A 62 -0.60 -2.92 -11.62
N ASP A 63 0.12 -3.70 -12.42
CA ASP A 63 -0.46 -4.52 -13.47
C ASP A 63 -0.79 -5.96 -13.02
N GLY A 64 -1.38 -6.76 -13.90
CA GLY A 64 -1.75 -8.16 -13.62
C GLY A 64 -0.56 -9.11 -13.42
N GLU A 65 0.65 -8.67 -13.74
CA GLU A 65 1.89 -9.42 -13.45
C GLU A 65 2.50 -8.99 -12.10
N GLY A 66 1.93 -7.95 -11.47
CA GLY A 66 2.43 -7.38 -10.22
C GLY A 66 3.57 -6.37 -10.43
N SER A 67 3.76 -5.85 -11.65
CA SER A 67 4.68 -4.74 -11.91
C SER A 67 4.09 -3.44 -11.36
N PHE A 68 4.86 -2.71 -10.57
CA PHE A 68 4.43 -1.49 -9.90
C PHE A 68 5.57 -0.48 -9.76
N ASP A 69 5.23 0.78 -9.53
CA ASP A 69 6.18 1.85 -9.25
C ASP A 69 6.18 2.16 -7.75
N TRP A 70 7.29 1.87 -7.07
CA TRP A 70 7.45 2.10 -5.63
C TRP A 70 7.40 3.59 -5.22
N SER A 71 7.56 4.51 -6.17
CA SER A 71 7.41 5.96 -5.96
C SER A 71 5.95 6.41 -6.01
N ARG A 72 5.05 5.62 -6.60
CA ARG A 72 3.64 5.95 -6.81
C ARG A 72 2.74 5.17 -5.84
N ARG A 73 2.74 5.55 -4.56
CA ARG A 73 1.79 5.00 -3.58
C ARG A 73 0.42 5.63 -3.77
N PHE A 74 -0.61 4.80 -3.78
CA PHE A 74 -2.00 5.25 -3.70
C PHE A 74 -2.40 5.54 -2.24
N TYR A 75 -1.97 4.67 -1.33
CA TYR A 75 -2.26 4.78 0.10
C TYR A 75 -1.11 4.24 0.94
N THR A 76 -0.93 4.83 2.12
CA THR A 76 -0.04 4.33 3.18
C THR A 76 -0.73 4.48 4.53
N SER A 77 -0.65 3.44 5.36
CA SER A 77 -1.15 3.47 6.72
C SER A 77 -0.23 4.28 7.65
N ALA A 78 -0.73 4.57 8.86
CA ALA A 78 0.12 4.91 9.99
C ALA A 78 1.11 3.78 10.35
N ASP A 79 2.09 4.12 11.18
CA ASP A 79 3.07 3.18 11.72
C ASP A 79 2.46 2.19 12.71
N PHE A 80 2.72 0.91 12.46
CA PHE A 80 2.40 -0.19 13.36
C PHE A 80 3.65 -0.67 14.07
N ASN A 81 3.63 -0.65 15.40
CA ASN A 81 4.69 -1.21 16.24
C ASN A 81 4.73 -2.76 16.26
N CYS A 82 3.84 -3.42 15.50
CA CYS A 82 3.70 -4.86 15.51
C CYS A 82 3.33 -5.37 14.11
N PHE A 83 4.12 -6.31 13.60
CA PHE A 83 3.89 -6.94 12.29
C PHE A 83 2.49 -7.56 12.16
N HIS A 84 1.99 -8.21 13.22
CA HIS A 84 0.67 -8.84 13.20
C HIS A 84 -0.45 -7.81 12.97
N LYS A 85 -0.35 -6.64 13.61
CA LYS A 85 -1.32 -5.55 13.42
C LYS A 85 -1.30 -5.02 11.99
N ALA A 86 -0.10 -4.83 11.42
CA ALA A 86 0.05 -4.45 10.03
C ALA A 86 -0.53 -5.51 9.09
N CYS A 87 -0.33 -6.81 9.37
CA CYS A 87 -0.88 -7.89 8.55
C CYS A 87 -2.41 -7.96 8.60
N ASP A 88 -3.01 -7.76 9.79
CA ASP A 88 -4.46 -7.70 9.95
C ASP A 88 -5.06 -6.48 9.24
N PHE A 89 -4.39 -5.32 9.34
CA PHE A 89 -4.79 -4.14 8.58
C PHE A 89 -4.70 -4.36 7.07
N ALA A 90 -3.62 -4.99 6.60
CA ALA A 90 -3.45 -5.34 5.19
C ALA A 90 -4.53 -6.33 4.70
N ARG A 91 -5.01 -7.25 5.55
CA ARG A 91 -6.19 -8.10 5.23
C ARG A 91 -7.45 -7.26 5.09
N SER A 92 -7.66 -6.25 5.95
CA SER A 92 -8.80 -5.34 5.82
C SER A 92 -8.76 -4.56 4.52
N LEU A 93 -7.58 -4.05 4.13
CA LEU A 93 -7.38 -3.38 2.84
C LEU A 93 -7.65 -4.32 1.66
N GLU A 94 -7.23 -5.59 1.77
CA GLU A 94 -7.53 -6.57 0.74
C GLU A 94 -9.03 -6.78 0.54
N GLN A 95 -9.78 -6.87 1.65
CA GLN A 95 -11.24 -6.98 1.58
C GLN A 95 -11.84 -5.71 0.98
N ASN A 96 -11.37 -4.52 1.35
CA ASN A 96 -11.85 -3.27 0.77
C ASN A 96 -11.58 -3.20 -0.74
N GLY A 97 -10.40 -3.61 -1.19
CA GLY A 97 -10.06 -3.63 -2.62
C GLY A 97 -10.91 -4.61 -3.41
N LYS A 98 -11.17 -5.79 -2.86
CA LYS A 98 -12.09 -6.77 -3.46
C LYS A 98 -13.54 -6.26 -3.56
N ASN A 99 -13.90 -5.31 -2.71
CA ASN A 99 -15.23 -4.69 -2.69
C ASN A 99 -15.27 -3.34 -3.42
N ASP A 100 -14.19 -2.93 -4.10
CA ASP A 100 -14.09 -1.65 -4.81
C ASP A 100 -14.29 -0.43 -3.89
N LYS A 101 -13.64 -0.46 -2.71
CA LYS A 101 -13.76 0.54 -1.64
C LYS A 101 -12.41 1.06 -1.13
N LEU A 102 -11.31 0.85 -1.86
CA LEU A 102 -10.02 1.44 -1.46
C LEU A 102 -10.00 2.95 -1.68
N SER A 103 -10.73 3.46 -2.66
CA SER A 103 -11.02 4.88 -2.92
C SER A 103 -11.62 5.61 -1.72
N SER A 104 -12.37 4.91 -0.86
CA SER A 104 -12.96 5.49 0.34
C SER A 104 -11.94 5.72 1.46
N LEU A 105 -10.72 5.21 1.32
CA LEU A 105 -9.65 5.45 2.27
C LEU A 105 -9.02 6.80 1.97
N ASN A 106 -9.06 7.71 2.96
CA ASN A 106 -8.36 8.98 2.83
C ASN A 106 -6.85 8.71 2.68
N PRO A 107 -6.19 9.24 1.64
CA PRO A 107 -4.74 9.07 1.43
C PRO A 107 -3.87 9.65 2.57
N PHE A 108 -4.47 10.35 3.54
CA PHE A 108 -3.81 11.05 4.64
C PHE A 108 -4.64 11.01 5.94
N GLU A 109 -4.90 9.84 6.52
CA GLU A 109 -5.10 9.80 7.99
C GLU A 109 -3.73 9.72 8.68
N GLN A 110 -2.98 10.82 8.63
CA GLN A 110 -1.97 11.10 9.64
C GLN A 110 -2.72 11.49 10.92
N ILE A 111 -3.08 10.50 11.73
CA ILE A 111 -3.55 10.78 13.08
C ILE A 111 -2.32 11.25 13.87
N SER A 112 -2.24 12.56 14.10
CA SER A 112 -1.27 13.23 15.01
C SER A 112 -1.29 12.66 16.42
#